data_AF-A0A538RL56-F1
#
_entry.id   AF-A0A538RL56-F1
#
_cell.length_a   1.000
_cell.length_b   1.000
_cell.length_c   1.000
_cell.angle_alpha   90.00
_cell.angle_beta   90.00
_cell.angle_gamma   90.00
#
_symmetry.space_group_name_H-M   'P 1'
#
loop_
_entity.id
_entity.type
_entity.pdbx_description
1 polymer ?
#
loop_
_entity_poly.entity_id
_entity_poly.type
_entity_poly.pdbx_seq_one_letter_code
_entity_poly.pdbx_strand_id
1 'polypeptide(L)'
;MEQAQEEQAVTTGAAQTMEGALTRPSNRILPSLGIFLVAGGFLVLSWLAYLSLSPGSAPYHYQLAEEGGVDKFGKLGLDAWPDLGISKHEIRVEGVDQPLAVGYLARRGDATSVMLGWENRSGEPVVFVDGKLSELTVLAAAITKHVPKDAVILAWWDTSRQIKLLTGYETVFISHLGEPHITPLPWRARSGAIEKYEREFWRAPPSAEESQKFQRFADALAADPKEGAAMLRELSGGREAYVAVHLSDLYKLGLMRPDRLGVAYKDFPLQGGDVHGLSGMVKRWLVDNNYTGYTVYGLSENVVRAYFLTDAKSGNTLLAQMLPFTTSQPLELQAVQLVYQQGGYWVYKIPPTQPSSS
;
A
#
# COMPACT_ATOMS: atom_id res chain seq x y z
N MET A 1 113.06 -60.62 -14.56
CA MET A 1 111.91 -61.25 -15.22
C MET A 1 110.79 -60.22 -15.13
N GLU A 2 110.76 -59.24 -16.03
CA GLU A 2 110.31 -59.31 -17.43
C GLU A 2 108.80 -59.50 -17.55
N GLN A 3 108.15 -58.43 -18.03
CA GLN A 3 106.84 -58.33 -18.73
C GLN A 3 105.57 -58.68 -17.92
N ALA A 4 104.39 -58.03 -18.08
CA ALA A 4 103.87 -56.91 -18.87
C ALA A 4 102.47 -56.56 -18.29
N GLN A 5 102.09 -55.28 -18.17
CA GLN A 5 100.94 -54.59 -18.83
C GLN A 5 99.54 -55.00 -18.28
N GLU A 6 98.62 -54.13 -17.81
CA GLU A 6 98.02 -52.86 -18.29
C GLU A 6 97.89 -51.84 -17.12
N GLU A 7 98.17 -50.54 -17.20
CA GLU A 7 97.74 -49.43 -18.07
C GLU A 7 96.59 -48.56 -17.47
N GLN A 8 97.02 -47.41 -16.93
CA GLN A 8 96.44 -46.04 -16.91
C GLN A 8 95.05 -45.80 -16.28
N ALA A 9 94.89 -44.95 -15.22
CA ALA A 9 95.12 -43.49 -15.12
C ALA A 9 94.28 -42.70 -16.14
N VAL A 10 93.38 -41.77 -15.81
CA VAL A 10 93.53 -40.42 -15.22
C VAL A 10 92.08 -39.87 -15.16
N THR A 11 91.60 -39.16 -14.11
CA THR A 11 91.40 -37.69 -14.18
C THR A 11 91.26 -37.03 -12.80
N THR A 12 92.09 -36.00 -12.66
CA THR A 12 92.21 -34.86 -11.74
C THR A 12 90.94 -34.05 -11.45
N GLY A 13 90.88 -33.40 -10.28
CA GLY A 13 90.35 -32.03 -10.16
C GLY A 13 89.72 -31.61 -8.81
N ALA A 14 90.47 -30.78 -8.05
CA ALA A 14 90.06 -29.65 -7.18
C ALA A 14 88.90 -29.84 -6.16
N ALA A 15 89.14 -29.79 -4.84
CA ALA A 15 89.31 -28.61 -3.97
C ALA A 15 88.02 -28.17 -3.26
N GLN A 16 88.13 -28.11 -1.91
CA GLN A 16 87.32 -27.36 -0.94
C GLN A 16 85.83 -27.75 -0.74
N THR A 17 85.53 -28.32 0.43
CA THR A 17 84.18 -28.31 1.01
C THR A 17 84.22 -27.67 2.40
N MET A 18 83.69 -26.45 2.49
CA MET A 18 83.03 -25.96 3.69
C MET A 18 81.60 -26.52 3.67
N GLU A 19 81.18 -27.25 4.69
CA GLU A 19 79.76 -27.44 4.98
C GLU A 19 79.45 -26.88 6.36
N GLY A 20 78.83 -25.70 6.32
CA GLY A 20 78.27 -25.02 7.47
C GLY A 20 76.99 -25.71 7.97
N ALA A 21 76.66 -25.37 9.21
CA ALA A 21 75.51 -25.83 9.96
C ALA A 21 74.19 -25.86 9.16
N LEU A 22 73.56 -27.05 9.09
CA LEU A 22 72.17 -27.20 8.67
C LEU A 22 71.23 -26.80 9.81
N THR A 23 70.85 -25.52 9.83
CA THR A 23 69.66 -25.06 10.55
C THR A 23 68.39 -25.56 9.84
N ARG A 24 67.57 -26.34 10.54
CA ARG A 24 66.22 -26.73 10.08
C ARG A 24 65.36 -25.48 9.81
N PRO A 25 64.70 -25.36 8.65
CA PRO A 25 63.74 -24.28 8.42
C PRO A 25 62.46 -24.55 9.25
N SER A 26 62.18 -23.66 10.20
CA SER A 26 60.94 -23.62 10.97
C SER A 26 59.78 -23.26 10.04
N ASN A 27 58.86 -24.20 9.88
CA ASN A 27 57.70 -24.11 9.00
C ASN A 27 56.62 -23.19 9.62
N ARG A 28 56.85 -21.87 9.61
CA ARG A 28 55.90 -20.84 10.12
C ARG A 28 54.82 -20.43 9.12
N ILE A 29 54.71 -21.10 7.97
CA ILE A 29 53.78 -20.71 6.89
C ILE A 29 52.41 -21.40 7.03
N LEU A 30 52.32 -22.55 7.72
CA LEU A 30 51.05 -23.28 7.89
C LEU A 30 50.05 -22.67 8.91
N PRO A 31 50.43 -22.21 10.11
CA PRO A 31 49.44 -21.73 11.09
C PRO A 31 48.85 -20.36 10.72
N SER A 32 49.57 -19.53 9.96
CA SER A 32 49.06 -18.26 9.45
C SER A 32 48.00 -18.45 8.35
N LEU A 33 48.16 -19.45 7.48
CA LEU A 33 47.21 -19.73 6.40
C LEU A 33 45.83 -20.16 6.95
N GLY A 34 45.82 -20.94 8.04
CA GLY A 34 44.59 -21.36 8.71
C GLY A 34 43.82 -20.21 9.36
N ILE A 35 44.53 -19.24 9.97
CA ILE A 35 43.89 -18.05 10.57
C ILE A 35 43.31 -17.13 9.50
N PHE A 36 43.99 -16.94 8.36
CA PHE A 36 43.45 -16.16 7.24
C PHE A 36 42.23 -16.82 6.58
N LEU A 37 42.21 -18.15 6.47
CA LEU A 37 41.05 -18.90 5.95
C LEU A 37 39.84 -18.83 6.88
N VAL A 38 40.04 -18.92 8.20
CA VAL A 38 38.95 -18.80 9.18
C VAL A 38 38.42 -17.36 9.22
N ALA A 39 39.28 -16.35 9.27
CA ALA A 39 38.86 -14.94 9.25
C ALA A 39 38.16 -14.56 7.93
N GLY A 40 38.67 -15.05 6.79
CA GLY A 40 38.02 -14.90 5.48
C GLY A 40 36.66 -15.61 5.42
N GLY A 41 36.56 -16.82 5.99
CA GLY A 41 35.31 -17.57 6.11
C GLY A 41 34.27 -16.82 6.96
N PHE A 42 34.66 -16.26 8.11
CA PHE A 42 33.77 -15.43 8.91
C PHE A 42 33.37 -14.14 8.19
N LEU A 43 34.27 -13.48 7.46
CA LEU A 43 33.92 -12.31 6.64
C LEU A 43 32.90 -12.65 5.56
N VAL A 44 33.08 -13.76 4.84
CA VAL A 44 32.14 -14.20 3.81
C VAL A 44 30.81 -14.63 4.42
N LEU A 45 30.81 -15.34 5.55
CA LEU A 45 29.59 -15.71 6.27
C LEU A 45 28.86 -14.50 6.85
N SER A 46 29.58 -13.52 7.40
CA SER A 46 29.02 -12.26 7.86
C SER A 46 28.49 -11.42 6.71
N TRP A 47 29.14 -11.44 5.54
CA TRP A 47 28.67 -10.76 4.33
C TRP A 47 27.46 -11.46 3.71
N LEU A 48 27.44 -12.79 3.66
CA LEU A 48 26.28 -13.57 3.22
C LEU A 48 25.11 -13.45 4.20
N ALA A 49 25.39 -13.47 5.51
CA ALA A 49 24.40 -13.16 6.53
C ALA A 49 23.90 -11.73 6.34
N TYR A 50 24.78 -10.75 6.09
CA TYR A 50 24.39 -9.37 5.83
C TYR A 50 23.55 -9.24 4.56
N LEU A 51 23.89 -9.87 3.45
CA LEU A 51 23.09 -9.87 2.22
C LEU A 51 21.75 -10.60 2.39
N SER A 52 21.72 -11.67 3.17
CA SER A 52 20.51 -12.45 3.46
C SER A 52 19.60 -11.72 4.47
N LEU A 53 20.17 -10.97 5.41
CA LEU A 53 19.47 -10.22 6.45
C LEU A 53 19.18 -8.77 6.07
N SER A 54 19.87 -8.22 5.06
CA SER A 54 19.61 -6.86 4.57
C SER A 54 18.36 -6.90 3.71
N PRO A 55 17.26 -6.27 4.15
CA PRO A 55 16.07 -6.18 3.33
C PRO A 55 16.45 -5.46 2.03
N GLY A 56 16.24 -6.14 0.90
CA GLY A 56 16.45 -5.54 -0.42
C GLY A 56 15.65 -4.24 -0.57
N SER A 57 16.01 -3.41 -1.54
CA SER A 57 15.28 -2.16 -1.81
C SER A 57 13.79 -2.42 -2.09
N ALA A 58 12.97 -1.38 -1.91
CA ALA A 58 11.58 -1.41 -2.34
C ALA A 58 11.53 -1.86 -3.82
N PRO A 59 10.61 -2.77 -4.18
CA PRO A 59 10.56 -3.35 -5.51
C PRO A 59 10.10 -2.36 -6.58
N TYR A 60 9.55 -1.21 -6.19
CA TYR A 60 9.12 -0.15 -7.09
C TYR A 60 9.67 1.22 -6.66
N HIS A 61 9.56 2.18 -7.56
CA HIS A 61 9.78 3.60 -7.27
C HIS A 61 8.78 4.49 -8.02
N TYR A 62 8.50 5.65 -7.43
CA TYR A 62 7.79 6.76 -8.07
C TYR A 62 8.73 7.51 -9.01
N GLN A 63 8.43 7.50 -10.30
CA GLN A 63 9.10 8.32 -11.30
C GLN A 63 8.20 9.50 -11.66
N LEU A 64 8.69 10.72 -11.49
CA LEU A 64 7.99 11.91 -11.98
C LEU A 64 7.97 11.87 -13.51
N ALA A 65 6.78 11.76 -14.09
CA ALA A 65 6.57 11.80 -15.53
C ALA A 65 6.27 13.21 -16.00
N GLU A 66 5.49 13.96 -15.22
CA GLU A 66 5.03 15.29 -15.62
C GLU A 66 4.64 16.14 -14.40
N GLU A 67 4.87 17.45 -14.43
CA GLU A 67 4.40 18.41 -13.43
C GLU A 67 3.84 19.66 -14.13
N GLY A 68 2.90 20.35 -13.48
CA GLY A 68 2.27 21.56 -13.98
C GLY A 68 1.09 22.04 -13.12
N GLY A 69 0.41 23.08 -13.58
CA GLY A 69 -0.86 23.53 -13.00
C GLY A 69 -2.05 22.70 -13.50
N VAL A 70 -3.25 23.01 -12.99
CA VAL A 70 -4.51 22.37 -13.40
C VAL A 70 -4.77 22.46 -14.91
N ASP A 71 -4.36 23.56 -15.54
CA ASP A 71 -4.49 23.81 -16.98
C ASP A 71 -3.83 22.71 -17.84
N LYS A 72 -2.67 22.22 -17.41
CA LYS A 72 -1.93 21.14 -18.08
C LYS A 72 -2.64 19.80 -17.95
N PHE A 73 -3.43 19.62 -16.89
CA PHE A 73 -4.13 18.39 -16.55
C PHE A 73 -5.66 18.54 -16.66
N GLY A 74 -6.17 19.33 -17.60
CA GLY A 74 -7.61 19.63 -17.71
C GLY A 74 -8.54 18.41 -17.78
N LYS A 75 -8.04 17.24 -18.22
CA LYS A 75 -8.81 15.98 -18.20
C LYS A 75 -9.14 15.45 -16.79
N LEU A 76 -8.48 15.97 -15.74
CA LEU A 76 -8.71 15.58 -14.35
C LEU A 76 -9.95 16.26 -13.75
N GLY A 77 -10.54 17.27 -14.41
CA GLY A 77 -11.76 17.95 -13.94
C GLY A 77 -11.54 18.76 -12.65
N LEU A 78 -10.36 19.37 -12.52
CA LEU A 78 -9.95 20.15 -11.33
C LEU A 78 -10.14 21.67 -11.51
N ASP A 79 -10.94 22.10 -12.50
CA ASP A 79 -11.10 23.51 -12.87
C ASP A 79 -11.60 24.42 -11.72
N ALA A 80 -12.29 23.84 -10.73
CA ALA A 80 -12.72 24.55 -9.52
C ALA A 80 -11.59 24.84 -8.52
N TRP A 81 -10.39 24.30 -8.73
CA TRP A 81 -9.21 24.44 -7.86
C TRP A 81 -7.96 24.86 -8.66
N PRO A 82 -7.98 26.02 -9.34
CA PRO A 82 -6.92 26.44 -10.26
C PRO A 82 -5.56 26.69 -9.59
N ASP A 83 -5.54 26.79 -8.26
CA ASP A 83 -4.36 27.03 -7.43
C ASP A 83 -3.56 25.76 -7.10
N LEU A 84 -4.02 24.58 -7.52
CA LEU A 84 -3.32 23.33 -7.28
C LEU A 84 -2.16 23.12 -8.26
N GLY A 85 -1.00 22.79 -7.70
CA GLY A 85 0.11 22.19 -8.44
C GLY A 85 -0.10 20.68 -8.53
N ILE A 86 0.00 20.13 -9.74
CA ILE A 86 -0.25 18.72 -10.04
C ILE A 86 1.04 18.07 -10.54
N SER A 87 1.34 16.88 -10.02
CA SER A 87 2.41 16.02 -10.53
C SER A 87 1.88 14.63 -10.85
N LYS A 88 2.24 14.13 -12.04
CA LYS A 88 1.96 12.78 -12.50
C LYS A 88 3.17 11.91 -12.24
N HIS A 89 2.96 10.81 -11.53
CA HIS A 89 3.98 9.83 -11.21
C HIS A 89 3.65 8.48 -11.83
N GLU A 90 4.65 7.85 -12.43
CA GLU A 90 4.60 6.46 -12.87
C GLU A 90 5.25 5.57 -11.82
N ILE A 91 4.59 4.47 -11.47
CA ILE A 91 5.12 3.50 -10.52
C ILE A 91 5.81 2.42 -11.31
N ARG A 92 7.14 2.38 -11.23
CA ARG A 92 7.98 1.49 -12.03
C ARG A 92 8.68 0.45 -11.19
N VAL A 93 8.82 -0.73 -11.79
CA VAL A 93 9.59 -1.86 -11.27
C VAL A 93 10.73 -2.14 -12.22
N GLU A 94 11.91 -2.39 -11.69
CA GLU A 94 13.08 -2.73 -12.49
C GLU A 94 12.82 -4.00 -13.31
N GLY A 95 13.14 -3.94 -14.61
CA GLY A 95 12.91 -5.06 -15.53
C GLY A 95 11.48 -5.21 -16.04
N VAL A 96 10.56 -4.29 -15.70
CA VAL A 96 9.21 -4.22 -16.28
C VAL A 96 9.07 -2.96 -17.13
N ASP A 97 8.76 -3.13 -18.41
CA ASP A 97 8.72 -2.02 -19.38
C ASP A 97 7.60 -1.02 -19.10
N GLN A 98 6.42 -1.53 -18.71
CA GLN A 98 5.23 -0.74 -18.44
C GLN A 98 5.11 -0.40 -16.94
N PRO A 99 4.64 0.81 -16.60
CA PRO A 99 4.40 1.16 -15.21
C PRO A 99 3.25 0.30 -14.64
N LEU A 100 3.39 -0.10 -13.38
CA LEU A 100 2.35 -0.87 -12.68
C LEU A 100 1.15 -0.02 -12.29
N ALA A 101 1.37 1.27 -12.08
CA ALA A 101 0.31 2.23 -11.79
C ALA A 101 0.71 3.64 -12.22
N VAL A 102 -0.29 4.50 -12.34
CA VAL A 102 -0.12 5.95 -12.52
C VAL A 102 -0.85 6.68 -11.41
N GLY A 103 -0.13 7.55 -10.71
CA GLY A 103 -0.65 8.38 -9.64
C GLY A 103 -0.63 9.86 -10.02
N TYR A 104 -1.66 10.59 -9.61
CA TYR A 104 -1.72 12.06 -9.70
C TYR A 104 -1.69 12.63 -8.30
N LEU A 105 -0.62 13.35 -7.97
CA LEU A 105 -0.45 14.05 -6.71
C LEU A 105 -0.81 15.52 -6.91
N ALA A 106 -1.41 16.12 -5.89
CA ALA A 106 -1.67 17.54 -5.85
C ALA A 106 -1.20 18.17 -4.55
N ARG A 107 -0.81 19.44 -4.64
CA ARG A 107 -0.43 20.27 -3.49
C ARG A 107 -0.86 21.71 -3.72
N ARG A 108 -1.10 22.42 -2.62
CA ARG A 108 -1.32 23.87 -2.62
C ARG A 108 -0.04 24.55 -2.09
N GLY A 109 0.65 25.31 -2.92
CA GLY A 109 1.95 25.90 -2.57
C GLY A 109 2.94 24.86 -2.06
N ASP A 110 3.59 25.14 -0.93
CA ASP A 110 4.59 24.25 -0.30
C ASP A 110 3.99 23.22 0.67
N ALA A 111 2.66 23.03 0.66
CA ALA A 111 2.00 22.01 1.46
C ALA A 111 2.40 20.59 1.02
N THR A 112 2.18 19.61 1.90
CA THR A 112 2.46 18.20 1.59
C THR A 112 1.55 17.69 0.47
N SER A 113 2.15 16.92 -0.45
CA SER A 113 1.41 16.35 -1.58
C SER A 113 0.37 15.33 -1.12
N VAL A 114 -0.78 15.35 -1.77
CA VAL A 114 -1.91 14.43 -1.56
C VAL A 114 -2.14 13.63 -2.84
N MET A 115 -2.29 12.31 -2.72
CA MET A 115 -2.72 11.47 -3.84
C MET A 115 -4.18 11.80 -4.19
N LEU A 116 -4.44 12.35 -5.38
CA LEU A 116 -5.79 12.65 -5.87
C LEU A 116 -6.39 11.54 -6.72
N GLY A 117 -5.56 10.89 -7.52
CA GLY A 117 -6.02 9.86 -8.45
C GLY A 117 -5.00 8.73 -8.55
N TRP A 118 -5.51 7.51 -8.66
CA TRP A 118 -4.70 6.31 -8.82
C TRP A 118 -5.32 5.39 -9.85
N GLU A 119 -4.50 4.93 -10.78
CA GLU A 119 -4.87 3.98 -11.83
C GLU A 119 -3.91 2.79 -11.76
N ASN A 120 -4.40 1.64 -11.30
CA ASN A 120 -3.66 0.40 -11.36
C ASN A 120 -3.67 -0.14 -12.80
N ARG A 121 -2.49 -0.50 -13.30
CA ARG A 121 -2.27 -1.12 -14.61
C ARG A 121 -1.83 -2.58 -14.50
N SER A 122 -1.65 -3.06 -13.27
CA SER A 122 -1.52 -4.48 -12.92
C SER A 122 -2.89 -5.11 -12.64
N GLY A 123 -2.95 -6.44 -12.69
CA GLY A 123 -4.19 -7.19 -12.36
C GLY A 123 -4.57 -7.16 -10.87
N GLU A 124 -3.68 -6.70 -10.00
CA GLU A 124 -3.92 -6.51 -8.56
C GLU A 124 -3.54 -5.08 -8.16
N PRO A 125 -4.27 -4.45 -7.20
CA PRO A 125 -3.91 -3.16 -6.65
C PRO A 125 -2.53 -3.15 -5.99
N VAL A 126 -1.80 -2.05 -6.16
CA VAL A 126 -0.48 -1.83 -5.57
C VAL A 126 -0.47 -0.46 -4.92
N VAL A 127 -0.06 -0.36 -3.65
CA VAL A 127 -0.08 0.85 -2.81
C VAL A 127 -1.48 1.42 -2.54
N PHE A 128 -2.23 1.79 -3.58
CA PHE A 128 -3.57 2.37 -3.51
C PHE A 128 -4.58 1.54 -4.33
N VAL A 129 -5.85 1.69 -3.96
CA VAL A 129 -6.98 1.16 -4.75
C VAL A 129 -7.38 2.21 -5.78
N ASP A 130 -7.78 1.75 -6.96
CA ASP A 130 -8.35 2.60 -8.01
C ASP A 130 -9.54 3.42 -7.50
N GLY A 131 -9.65 4.66 -7.98
CA GLY A 131 -10.77 5.54 -7.69
C GLY A 131 -10.98 6.57 -8.80
N LYS A 132 -12.22 7.04 -8.95
CA LYS A 132 -12.57 8.05 -9.94
C LYS A 132 -12.46 9.45 -9.35
N LEU A 133 -11.44 10.19 -9.79
CA LEU A 133 -11.27 11.59 -9.39
C LEU A 133 -12.50 12.45 -9.69
N SER A 134 -13.22 12.17 -10.79
CA SER A 134 -14.46 12.89 -11.12
C SER A 134 -15.58 12.69 -10.10
N GLU A 135 -15.64 11.56 -9.39
CA GLU A 135 -16.61 11.36 -8.32
C GLU A 135 -16.20 12.12 -7.05
N LEU A 136 -14.89 12.15 -6.76
CA LEU A 136 -14.32 12.89 -5.64
C LEU A 136 -14.51 14.42 -5.80
N THR A 137 -14.34 14.98 -6.99
CA THR A 137 -14.55 16.42 -7.22
C THR A 137 -16.01 16.83 -7.03
N VAL A 138 -16.95 16.00 -7.48
CA VAL A 138 -18.39 16.19 -7.23
C VAL A 138 -18.72 16.08 -5.74
N LEU A 139 -18.14 15.09 -5.04
CA LEU A 139 -18.28 14.96 -3.58
C LEU A 139 -17.75 16.21 -2.85
N ALA A 140 -16.57 16.71 -3.23
CA ALA A 140 -15.98 17.90 -2.62
C ALA A 140 -16.86 19.15 -2.80
N ALA A 141 -17.46 19.32 -3.98
CA ALA A 141 -18.41 20.40 -4.25
C ALA A 141 -19.68 20.25 -3.40
N ALA A 142 -20.22 19.04 -3.27
CA ALA A 142 -21.39 18.77 -2.44
C ALA A 142 -21.12 19.04 -0.95
N ILE A 143 -19.96 18.62 -0.43
CA ILE A 143 -19.51 18.91 0.94
C ILE A 143 -19.47 20.42 1.17
N THR A 144 -18.81 21.15 0.27
CA THR A 144 -18.66 22.62 0.38
C THR A 144 -20.00 23.35 0.41
N LYS A 145 -21.00 22.81 -0.29
CA LYS A 145 -22.33 23.40 -0.41
C LYS A 145 -23.27 23.05 0.75
N HIS A 146 -23.15 21.85 1.31
CA HIS A 146 -24.18 21.30 2.19
C HIS A 146 -23.72 20.99 3.62
N VAL A 147 -22.42 20.83 3.86
CA VAL A 147 -21.89 20.51 5.18
C VAL A 147 -21.57 21.80 5.95
N PRO A 148 -22.06 21.98 7.20
CA PRO A 148 -21.70 23.13 8.04
C PRO A 148 -20.20 23.27 8.23
N LYS A 149 -19.67 24.50 8.25
CA LYS A 149 -18.22 24.77 8.26
C LYS A 149 -17.48 24.26 9.50
N ASP A 150 -18.18 24.13 10.61
CA ASP A 150 -17.69 23.64 11.90
C ASP A 150 -17.88 22.13 12.10
N ALA A 151 -18.54 21.45 11.15
CA ALA A 151 -18.76 20.01 11.19
C ALA A 151 -17.48 19.22 10.88
N VAL A 152 -17.40 18.02 11.43
CA VAL A 152 -16.29 17.09 11.22
C VAL A 152 -16.62 16.11 10.11
N ILE A 153 -15.66 15.89 9.21
CA ILE A 153 -15.75 14.83 8.22
C ILE A 153 -14.77 13.71 8.58
N LEU A 154 -15.34 12.53 8.84
CA LEU A 154 -14.65 11.26 9.02
C LEU A 154 -14.64 10.53 7.67
N ALA A 155 -13.48 10.12 7.20
CA ALA A 155 -13.35 9.26 6.03
C ALA A 155 -12.12 8.39 6.19
N TRP A 156 -11.87 7.47 5.24
CA TRP A 156 -10.57 6.81 5.17
C TRP A 156 -9.44 7.86 5.08
N TRP A 157 -8.22 7.54 5.52
CA TRP A 157 -7.17 8.57 5.65
C TRP A 157 -6.81 9.25 4.33
N ASP A 158 -6.81 8.52 3.22
CA ASP A 158 -6.52 9.04 1.89
C ASP A 158 -7.62 10.00 1.42
N THR A 159 -8.87 9.57 1.56
CA THR A 159 -10.08 10.35 1.26
C THR A 159 -10.18 11.59 2.15
N SER A 160 -9.80 11.49 3.43
CA SER A 160 -9.76 12.62 4.36
C SER A 160 -8.81 13.71 3.86
N ARG A 161 -7.61 13.33 3.43
CA ARG A 161 -6.63 14.29 2.90
C ARG A 161 -7.11 14.92 1.60
N GLN A 162 -7.73 14.12 0.73
CA GLN A 162 -8.34 14.60 -0.52
C GLN A 162 -9.45 15.62 -0.25
N ILE A 163 -10.39 15.31 0.65
CA ILE A 163 -11.47 16.21 1.06
C ILE A 163 -10.89 17.49 1.64
N LYS A 164 -9.90 17.40 2.54
CA LYS A 164 -9.24 18.58 3.12
C LYS A 164 -8.60 19.48 2.06
N LEU A 165 -7.89 18.90 1.09
CA LEU A 165 -7.25 19.65 0.02
C LEU A 165 -8.28 20.40 -0.84
N LEU A 166 -9.35 19.70 -1.25
CA LEU A 166 -10.36 20.23 -2.17
C LEU A 166 -11.38 21.14 -1.48
N THR A 167 -11.71 20.92 -0.22
CA THR A 167 -12.81 21.67 0.43
C THR A 167 -12.30 22.67 1.48
N GLY A 168 -11.09 22.48 1.99
CA GLY A 168 -10.57 23.22 3.14
C GLY A 168 -11.21 22.84 4.48
N TYR A 169 -12.11 21.85 4.52
CA TYR A 169 -12.76 21.41 5.76
C TYR A 169 -11.76 20.72 6.69
N GLU A 170 -12.06 20.78 7.99
CA GLU A 170 -11.37 19.96 8.96
C GLU A 170 -11.74 18.49 8.78
N THR A 171 -10.70 17.66 8.63
CA THR A 171 -10.79 16.21 8.61
C THR A 171 -9.98 15.65 9.76
N VAL A 172 -10.38 14.46 10.26
CA VAL A 172 -9.71 13.83 11.40
C VAL A 172 -8.31 13.33 11.04
N PHE A 173 -8.12 12.88 9.79
CA PHE A 173 -6.84 12.41 9.27
C PHE A 173 -6.28 13.39 8.25
N ILE A 174 -5.03 13.80 8.45
CA ILE A 174 -4.32 14.83 7.68
C ILE A 174 -2.95 14.34 7.18
N SER A 175 -2.38 13.32 7.83
CA SER A 175 -1.09 12.73 7.47
C SER A 175 -1.24 11.50 6.57
N HIS A 176 -0.18 11.17 5.82
CA HIS A 176 -0.14 9.94 5.04
C HIS A 176 0.05 8.72 5.96
N LEU A 177 -1.05 8.07 6.32
CA LEU A 177 -1.03 6.90 7.22
C LEU A 177 -0.52 5.62 6.52
N GLY A 178 -0.75 5.46 5.21
CA GLY A 178 -0.22 4.32 4.45
C GLY A 178 -0.86 2.96 4.79
N GLU A 179 -2.04 2.96 5.40
CA GLU A 179 -2.71 1.74 5.88
C GLU A 179 -4.03 1.41 5.16
N PRO A 180 -4.32 0.15 4.81
CA PRO A 180 -3.42 -1.01 4.90
C PRO A 180 -2.26 -0.90 3.90
N HIS A 181 -1.21 -1.66 4.17
CA HIS A 181 -0.13 -1.86 3.20
C HIS A 181 -0.62 -2.77 2.07
N ILE A 182 -1.07 -2.18 0.97
CA ILE A 182 -1.53 -2.91 -0.22
C ILE A 182 -0.31 -3.36 -1.03
N THR A 183 0.13 -4.59 -0.77
CA THR A 183 1.35 -5.16 -1.35
C THR A 183 1.06 -6.52 -1.97
N PRO A 184 1.38 -6.72 -3.27
CA PRO A 184 1.29 -8.02 -3.93
C PRO A 184 2.02 -9.12 -3.16
N LEU A 185 1.53 -10.36 -3.26
CA LEU A 185 2.10 -11.51 -2.55
C LEU A 185 3.63 -11.65 -2.73
N PRO A 186 4.22 -11.50 -3.94
CA PRO A 186 5.67 -11.63 -4.14
C PRO A 186 6.51 -10.60 -3.37
N TRP A 187 5.91 -9.49 -2.94
CA TRP A 187 6.62 -8.38 -2.30
C TRP A 187 6.49 -8.37 -0.78
N ARG A 188 5.70 -9.28 -0.19
CA ARG A 188 5.50 -9.32 1.28
C ARG A 188 6.80 -9.52 2.07
N ALA A 189 7.78 -10.23 1.52
CA ALA A 189 9.09 -10.37 2.15
C ALA A 189 9.88 -9.04 2.23
N ARG A 190 9.47 -8.02 1.46
CA ARG A 190 10.08 -6.68 1.40
C ARG A 190 9.22 -5.60 2.05
N SER A 191 8.19 -5.95 2.83
CA SER A 191 7.27 -4.97 3.43
C SER A 191 7.98 -3.87 4.22
N GLY A 192 9.03 -4.19 4.99
CA GLY A 192 9.78 -3.18 5.75
C GLY A 192 10.54 -2.17 4.86
N ALA A 193 11.02 -2.61 3.69
CA ALA A 193 11.66 -1.73 2.72
C ALA A 193 10.64 -0.83 2.00
N ILE A 194 9.46 -1.38 1.70
CA ILE A 194 8.32 -0.63 1.13
C ILE A 194 7.86 0.44 2.12
N GLU A 195 7.61 0.08 3.37
CA GLU A 195 7.18 1.02 4.41
C GLU A 195 8.18 2.17 4.59
N LYS A 196 9.48 1.84 4.63
CA LYS A 196 10.53 2.85 4.71
C LYS A 196 10.51 3.78 3.50
N TYR A 197 10.41 3.23 2.29
CA TYR A 197 10.38 3.99 1.05
C TYR A 197 9.17 4.93 0.99
N GLU A 198 7.97 4.44 1.31
CA GLU A 198 6.75 5.24 1.36
C GLU A 198 6.90 6.40 2.35
N ARG A 199 7.38 6.13 3.57
CA ARG A 199 7.59 7.17 4.58
C ARG A 199 8.57 8.26 4.11
N GLU A 200 9.64 7.87 3.44
CA GLU A 200 10.62 8.81 2.87
C GLU A 200 10.04 9.63 1.72
N PHE A 201 9.23 9.01 0.85
CA PHE A 201 8.57 9.68 -0.27
C PHE A 201 7.54 10.71 0.20
N TRP A 202 6.69 10.35 1.16
CA TRP A 202 5.60 11.21 1.65
C TRP A 202 6.03 12.28 2.67
N ARG A 203 7.24 12.16 3.26
CA ARG A 203 7.91 13.18 4.11
C ARG A 203 7.12 13.71 5.32
N ALA A 204 6.06 13.03 5.73
CA ALA A 204 5.21 13.43 6.84
C ALA A 204 4.61 12.19 7.53
N PRO A 205 5.38 11.52 8.42
CA PRO A 205 4.85 10.37 9.14
C PRO A 205 3.71 10.81 10.07
N PRO A 206 2.67 9.97 10.24
CA PRO A 206 1.58 10.26 11.15
C PRO A 206 2.07 10.29 12.60
N SER A 207 1.38 11.06 13.45
CA SER A 207 1.62 10.99 14.90
C SER A 207 1.05 9.68 15.46
N ALA A 208 1.58 9.21 16.59
CA ALA A 208 1.07 8.01 17.25
C ALA A 208 -0.42 8.15 17.62
N GLU A 209 -0.85 9.36 17.99
CA GLU A 209 -2.25 9.66 18.29
C GLU A 209 -3.15 9.56 17.05
N GLU A 210 -2.70 10.10 15.91
CA GLU A 210 -3.44 10.02 14.64
C GLU A 210 -3.54 8.57 14.15
N SER A 211 -2.46 7.80 14.25
CA SER A 211 -2.46 6.36 13.96
C SER A 211 -3.44 5.59 14.86
N GLN A 212 -3.49 5.89 16.16
CA GLN A 212 -4.46 5.27 17.08
C GLN A 212 -5.90 5.65 16.75
N LYS A 213 -6.17 6.92 16.44
CA LYS A 213 -7.49 7.39 15.98
C LYS A 213 -7.91 6.67 14.70
N PHE A 214 -6.96 6.42 13.79
CA PHE A 214 -7.24 5.69 12.57
C PHE A 214 -7.56 4.22 12.82
N GLN A 215 -6.85 3.55 13.74
CA GLN A 215 -7.23 2.19 14.17
C GLN A 215 -8.64 2.17 14.77
N ARG A 216 -8.98 3.13 15.63
CA ARG A 216 -10.34 3.23 16.21
C ARG A 216 -11.40 3.49 15.14
N PHE A 217 -11.08 4.26 14.10
CA PHE A 217 -11.97 4.47 12.96
C PHE A 217 -12.18 3.17 12.16
N ALA A 218 -11.12 2.41 11.87
CA ALA A 218 -11.22 1.11 11.22
C ALA A 218 -12.02 0.12 12.09
N ASP A 219 -11.80 0.10 13.40
CA ASP A 219 -12.56 -0.73 14.34
C ASP A 219 -14.04 -0.35 14.36
N ALA A 220 -14.37 0.94 14.30
CA ALA A 220 -15.74 1.43 14.22
C ALA A 220 -16.45 0.91 12.95
N LEU A 221 -15.78 0.97 11.80
CA LEU A 221 -16.33 0.48 10.54
C LEU A 221 -16.50 -1.05 10.51
N ALA A 222 -15.67 -1.79 11.25
CA ALA A 222 -15.72 -3.24 11.36
C ALA A 222 -16.59 -3.77 12.52
N ALA A 223 -17.12 -2.90 13.37
CA ALA A 223 -18.03 -3.26 14.46
C ALA A 223 -19.48 -3.37 13.96
N ASP A 224 -20.37 -3.89 14.81
CA ASP A 224 -21.81 -3.84 14.55
C ASP A 224 -22.31 -2.39 14.48
N PRO A 225 -23.41 -2.07 13.77
CA PRO A 225 -23.72 -0.69 13.39
C PRO A 225 -23.89 0.27 14.56
N LYS A 226 -24.54 -0.19 15.65
CA LYS A 226 -24.75 0.64 16.85
C LYS A 226 -23.44 0.97 17.56
N GLU A 227 -22.56 -0.02 17.71
CA GLU A 227 -21.27 0.15 18.37
C GLU A 227 -20.34 1.02 17.52
N GLY A 228 -20.27 0.73 16.21
CA GLY A 228 -19.48 1.51 15.27
C GLY A 228 -19.91 2.98 15.24
N ALA A 229 -21.21 3.27 15.17
CA ALA A 229 -21.69 4.65 15.21
C ALA A 229 -21.35 5.37 16.53
N ALA A 230 -21.32 4.66 17.66
CA ALA A 230 -20.86 5.23 18.93
C ALA A 230 -19.36 5.59 18.88
N MET A 231 -18.51 4.69 18.37
CA MET A 231 -17.08 4.97 18.20
C MET A 231 -16.81 6.14 17.24
N LEU A 232 -17.54 6.22 16.12
CA LEU A 232 -17.43 7.35 15.18
C LEU A 232 -17.81 8.69 15.85
N ARG A 233 -18.83 8.68 16.72
CA ARG A 233 -19.25 9.87 17.47
C ARG A 233 -18.17 10.34 18.44
N GLU A 234 -17.51 9.42 19.13
CA GLU A 234 -16.37 9.76 20.00
C GLU A 234 -15.23 10.40 19.22
N LEU A 235 -14.90 9.86 18.03
CA LEU A 235 -13.86 10.41 17.15
C LEU A 235 -14.18 11.83 16.67
N SER A 236 -15.46 12.18 16.56
CA SER A 236 -15.89 13.53 16.20
C SER A 236 -15.80 14.56 17.33
N GLY A 237 -15.55 14.11 18.57
CA GLY A 237 -15.50 15.00 19.75
C GLY A 237 -16.85 15.63 20.09
N GLY A 238 -17.96 14.99 19.74
CA GLY A 238 -19.32 15.47 20.00
C GLY A 238 -19.81 16.59 19.07
N ARG A 239 -19.00 17.01 18.09
CA ARG A 239 -19.42 17.94 17.03
C ARG A 239 -20.42 17.29 16.09
N GLU A 240 -21.16 18.11 15.34
CA GLU A 240 -21.88 17.60 14.18
C GLU A 240 -20.90 16.94 13.22
N ALA A 241 -21.19 15.70 12.82
CA ALA A 241 -20.23 14.87 12.13
C ALA A 241 -20.86 14.08 11.00
N TYR A 242 -20.08 13.92 9.95
CA TYR A 242 -20.40 13.14 8.77
C TYR A 242 -19.33 12.09 8.56
N VAL A 243 -19.74 10.91 8.11
CA VAL A 243 -18.82 9.87 7.67
C VAL A 243 -19.00 9.65 6.18
N ALA A 244 -17.91 9.80 5.42
CA ALA A 244 -17.85 9.50 3.99
C ALA A 244 -17.08 8.18 3.81
N VAL A 245 -17.76 7.19 3.22
CA VAL A 245 -17.17 5.89 2.87
C VAL A 245 -17.21 5.69 1.38
N HIS A 246 -16.24 4.96 0.84
CA HIS A 246 -16.20 4.53 -0.55
C HIS A 246 -16.30 3.00 -0.65
N LEU A 247 -16.84 2.46 -1.75
CA LEU A 247 -16.88 1.01 -1.95
C LEU A 247 -15.49 0.35 -1.87
N SER A 248 -14.42 1.05 -2.25
CA SER A 248 -13.04 0.55 -2.09
C SER A 248 -12.62 0.34 -0.64
N ASP A 249 -13.24 1.03 0.30
CA ASP A 249 -12.89 0.93 1.72
C ASP A 249 -13.25 -0.44 2.28
N LEU A 250 -14.16 -1.19 1.63
CA LEU A 250 -14.41 -2.60 1.93
C LEU A 250 -13.13 -3.42 1.83
N TYR A 251 -12.40 -3.28 0.71
CA TYR A 251 -11.16 -3.99 0.48
C TYR A 251 -10.09 -3.54 1.48
N LYS A 252 -9.96 -2.23 1.71
CA LYS A 252 -8.98 -1.68 2.67
C LYS A 252 -9.25 -2.20 4.08
N LEU A 253 -10.50 -2.18 4.53
CA LEU A 253 -10.90 -2.65 5.85
C LEU A 253 -10.75 -4.16 5.99
N GLY A 254 -11.10 -4.94 4.95
CA GLY A 254 -10.93 -6.39 4.96
C GLY A 254 -9.46 -6.82 5.05
N LEU A 255 -8.53 -6.04 4.46
CA LEU A 255 -7.10 -6.25 4.67
C LEU A 255 -6.65 -5.94 6.11
N MET A 256 -7.23 -4.90 6.74
CA MET A 256 -6.87 -4.50 8.12
C MET A 256 -7.52 -5.35 9.20
N ARG A 257 -8.71 -5.91 8.94
CA ARG A 257 -9.55 -6.64 9.90
C ARG A 257 -10.15 -7.91 9.27
N PRO A 258 -9.33 -8.84 8.75
CA PRO A 258 -9.81 -10.03 8.04
C PRO A 258 -10.72 -10.93 8.89
N ASP A 259 -10.55 -10.94 10.22
CA ASP A 259 -11.38 -11.72 11.14
C ASP A 259 -12.79 -11.12 11.39
N ARG A 260 -13.00 -9.85 10.99
CA ARG A 260 -14.27 -9.12 11.16
C ARG A 260 -14.98 -8.87 9.84
N LEU A 261 -14.22 -8.60 8.77
CA LEU A 261 -14.74 -8.34 7.44
C LEU A 261 -14.00 -9.20 6.41
N GLY A 262 -14.61 -10.32 6.05
CA GLY A 262 -14.22 -11.13 4.93
C GLY A 262 -14.79 -10.56 3.63
N VAL A 263 -13.89 -10.10 2.76
CA VAL A 263 -14.23 -9.47 1.48
C VAL A 263 -13.39 -10.05 0.36
N ALA A 264 -14.03 -10.25 -0.79
CA ALA A 264 -13.37 -10.51 -2.06
C ALA A 264 -13.79 -9.44 -3.07
N TYR A 265 -13.00 -9.26 -4.12
CA TYR A 265 -13.41 -8.44 -5.26
C TYR A 265 -13.10 -9.16 -6.58
N LYS A 266 -13.81 -8.77 -7.63
CA LYS A 266 -13.50 -9.19 -9.00
C LYS A 266 -13.87 -8.10 -9.98
N ASP A 267 -12.98 -7.91 -10.95
CA ASP A 267 -13.21 -7.04 -12.08
C ASP A 267 -13.85 -7.82 -13.22
N PHE A 268 -14.93 -7.26 -13.75
CA PHE A 268 -15.69 -7.78 -14.88
C PHE A 268 -15.54 -6.81 -16.05
N PRO A 269 -15.08 -7.28 -17.22
CA PRO A 269 -15.04 -6.45 -18.41
C PRO A 269 -16.47 -6.18 -18.90
N LEU A 270 -16.73 -4.93 -19.32
CA LEU A 270 -17.91 -4.54 -20.07
C LEU A 270 -17.57 -4.59 -21.55
N GLN A 271 -17.95 -5.67 -22.24
CA GLN A 271 -17.83 -5.72 -23.70
C GLN A 271 -19.00 -4.94 -24.32
N GLY A 272 -18.71 -3.83 -25.00
CA GLY A 272 -19.69 -3.10 -25.81
C GLY A 272 -20.88 -2.50 -25.04
N GLY A 273 -20.77 -2.28 -23.73
CA GLY A 273 -21.84 -1.71 -22.91
C GLY A 273 -22.99 -2.67 -22.58
N ASP A 274 -22.84 -3.99 -22.79
CA ASP A 274 -23.86 -4.97 -22.39
C ASP A 274 -23.86 -5.19 -20.87
N VAL A 275 -24.57 -4.30 -20.18
CA VAL A 275 -24.83 -4.38 -18.73
C VAL A 275 -25.80 -5.53 -18.39
N HIS A 276 -26.57 -6.05 -19.35
CA HIS A 276 -27.55 -7.11 -19.08
C HIS A 276 -26.88 -8.46 -18.79
N GLY A 277 -25.75 -8.77 -19.43
CA GLY A 277 -24.94 -9.95 -19.12
C GLY A 277 -24.22 -9.88 -17.77
N LEU A 278 -23.91 -8.67 -17.28
CA LEU A 278 -23.12 -8.46 -16.07
C LEU A 278 -23.78 -9.02 -14.82
N SER A 279 -25.08 -8.77 -14.63
CA SER A 279 -25.80 -9.27 -13.44
C SER A 279 -25.74 -10.79 -13.33
N GLY A 280 -25.85 -11.49 -14.46
CA GLY A 280 -25.71 -12.95 -14.52
C GLY A 280 -24.30 -13.41 -14.17
N MET A 281 -23.27 -12.73 -14.68
CA MET A 281 -21.87 -13.04 -14.36
C MET A 281 -21.55 -12.85 -12.88
N VAL A 282 -21.98 -11.74 -12.29
CA VAL A 282 -21.75 -11.44 -10.86
C VAL A 282 -22.50 -12.43 -9.97
N LYS A 283 -23.76 -12.76 -10.28
CA LYS A 283 -24.53 -13.77 -9.55
C LYS A 283 -23.92 -15.17 -9.63
N ARG A 284 -23.44 -15.57 -10.81
CA ARG A 284 -22.74 -16.85 -10.96
C ARG A 284 -21.47 -16.87 -10.13
N TRP A 285 -20.66 -15.82 -10.17
CA TRP A 285 -19.45 -15.71 -9.35
C TRP A 285 -19.74 -15.80 -7.85
N LEU A 286 -20.80 -15.14 -7.37
CA LEU A 286 -21.27 -15.24 -5.99
C LEU A 286 -21.53 -16.70 -5.59
N VAL A 287 -22.30 -17.42 -6.40
CA VAL A 287 -22.69 -18.82 -6.14
C VAL A 287 -21.48 -19.76 -6.22
N ASP A 288 -20.68 -19.65 -7.27
CA ASP A 288 -19.52 -20.52 -7.51
C ASP A 288 -18.46 -20.42 -6.39
N ASN A 289 -18.39 -19.28 -5.70
CA ASN A 289 -17.45 -19.03 -4.61
C ASN A 289 -18.09 -19.06 -3.21
N ASN A 290 -19.38 -19.44 -3.09
CA ASN A 290 -20.12 -19.48 -1.83
C ASN A 290 -20.11 -18.16 -1.04
N TYR A 291 -20.18 -17.03 -1.74
CA TYR A 291 -20.27 -15.71 -1.13
C TYR A 291 -21.70 -15.36 -0.73
N THR A 292 -21.87 -14.47 0.26
CA THR A 292 -23.16 -14.22 0.92
C THR A 292 -23.90 -12.99 0.39
N GLY A 293 -23.16 -12.01 -0.16
CA GLY A 293 -23.73 -10.81 -0.75
C GLY A 293 -22.72 -10.12 -1.66
N TYR A 294 -23.22 -9.26 -2.55
CA TYR A 294 -22.35 -8.47 -3.41
C TYR A 294 -22.83 -7.03 -3.58
N THR A 295 -21.91 -6.16 -3.99
CA THR A 295 -22.19 -4.83 -4.51
C THR A 295 -21.31 -4.56 -5.73
N VAL A 296 -21.66 -3.59 -6.57
CA VAL A 296 -20.96 -3.30 -7.83
C VAL A 296 -20.60 -1.83 -7.94
N TYR A 297 -19.43 -1.56 -8.50
CA TYR A 297 -18.89 -0.24 -8.77
C TYR A 297 -18.35 -0.16 -10.19
N GLY A 298 -18.84 0.78 -10.99
CA GLY A 298 -18.26 1.05 -12.30
C GLY A 298 -16.89 1.69 -12.13
N LEU A 299 -15.81 0.92 -12.30
CA LEU A 299 -14.43 1.36 -12.08
C LEU A 299 -13.93 2.24 -13.22
N SER A 300 -14.31 1.89 -14.45
CA SER A 300 -14.06 2.67 -15.67
C SER A 300 -15.22 2.48 -16.64
N GLU A 301 -15.13 3.07 -17.84
CA GLU A 301 -16.13 2.85 -18.90
C GLU A 301 -16.24 1.37 -19.33
N ASN A 302 -15.14 0.62 -19.17
CA ASN A 302 -15.04 -0.76 -19.67
C ASN A 302 -14.89 -1.80 -18.56
N VAL A 303 -14.90 -1.40 -17.28
CA VAL A 303 -14.66 -2.30 -16.15
C VAL A 303 -15.63 -2.00 -15.02
N VAL A 304 -16.30 -3.04 -14.53
CA VAL A 304 -17.06 -3.02 -13.27
C VAL A 304 -16.34 -3.89 -12.25
N ARG A 305 -16.07 -3.33 -11.08
CA ARG A 305 -15.58 -4.06 -9.92
C ARG A 305 -16.76 -4.48 -9.06
N ALA A 306 -16.92 -5.76 -8.82
CA ALA A 306 -17.84 -6.27 -7.81
C ALA A 306 -17.08 -6.59 -6.52
N TYR A 307 -17.65 -6.21 -5.39
CA TYR A 307 -17.19 -6.60 -4.06
C TYR A 307 -18.15 -7.63 -3.48
N PHE A 308 -17.61 -8.65 -2.83
CA PHE A 308 -18.36 -9.78 -2.29
C PHE A 308 -18.05 -9.96 -0.81
N LEU A 309 -19.07 -10.25 -0.01
CA LEU A 309 -18.90 -10.68 1.38
C LEU A 309 -18.69 -12.20 1.41
N THR A 310 -17.66 -12.65 2.13
CA THR A 310 -17.30 -14.08 2.14
C THR A 310 -18.11 -14.90 3.13
N ASP A 311 -18.79 -14.24 4.08
CA ASP A 311 -19.58 -14.88 5.13
C ASP A 311 -20.69 -13.94 5.62
N ALA A 312 -21.61 -14.47 6.43
CA ALA A 312 -22.75 -13.70 6.93
C ALA A 312 -22.35 -12.68 8.00
N LYS A 313 -21.32 -12.96 8.80
CA LYS A 313 -20.83 -12.06 9.86
C LYS A 313 -20.31 -10.75 9.28
N SER A 314 -19.61 -10.83 8.15
CA SER A 314 -19.10 -9.71 7.38
C SER A 314 -20.21 -8.72 6.99
N GLY A 315 -21.41 -9.24 6.68
CA GLY A 315 -22.60 -8.44 6.37
C GLY A 315 -23.14 -7.64 7.55
N ASN A 316 -22.80 -7.98 8.79
CA ASN A 316 -23.28 -7.28 9.98
C ASN A 316 -22.38 -6.09 10.37
N THR A 317 -21.23 -5.91 9.72
CA THR A 317 -20.35 -4.76 10.00
C THR A 317 -21.01 -3.44 9.60
N LEU A 318 -20.67 -2.35 10.30
CA LEU A 318 -21.17 -1.01 10.00
C LEU A 318 -20.90 -0.63 8.54
N LEU A 319 -19.67 -0.87 8.04
CA LEU A 319 -19.33 -0.54 6.65
C LEU A 319 -20.18 -1.32 5.64
N ALA A 320 -20.41 -2.63 5.87
CA ALA A 320 -21.25 -3.42 4.97
C ALA A 320 -22.72 -2.96 4.96
N GLN A 321 -23.24 -2.49 6.09
CA GLN A 321 -24.59 -1.94 6.21
C GLN A 321 -24.74 -0.52 5.64
N MET A 322 -23.64 0.23 5.56
CA MET A 322 -23.56 1.57 4.95
C MET A 322 -23.38 1.54 3.43
N LEU A 323 -23.26 0.37 2.81
CA LEU A 323 -22.98 0.25 1.38
C LEU A 323 -24.05 -0.62 0.71
N PRO A 324 -24.34 -0.44 -0.59
CA PRO A 324 -25.49 -1.03 -1.26
C PRO A 324 -25.22 -2.50 -1.63
N PHE A 325 -25.02 -3.34 -0.63
CA PHE A 325 -25.00 -4.79 -0.79
C PHE A 325 -26.41 -5.33 -1.01
N THR A 326 -26.52 -6.43 -1.76
CA THR A 326 -27.78 -7.17 -1.94
C THR A 326 -28.45 -7.64 -0.65
N THR A 327 -27.73 -7.63 0.46
CA THR A 327 -28.16 -8.07 1.80
C THR A 327 -28.33 -6.92 2.79
N SER A 328 -28.22 -5.67 2.33
CA SER A 328 -28.25 -4.46 3.16
C SER A 328 -29.35 -3.50 2.71
N GLN A 329 -29.76 -2.60 3.61
CA GLN A 329 -30.74 -1.54 3.29
C GLN A 329 -30.21 -0.19 3.80
N PRO A 330 -29.25 0.44 3.10
CA PRO A 330 -28.51 1.56 3.65
C PRO A 330 -29.36 2.82 3.90
N LEU A 331 -30.53 2.93 3.26
CA LEU A 331 -31.52 4.00 3.47
C LEU A 331 -32.28 3.86 4.80
N GLU A 332 -32.39 2.64 5.33
CA GLU A 332 -33.12 2.33 6.57
C GLU A 332 -32.18 2.21 7.78
N LEU A 333 -30.88 2.42 7.58
CA LEU A 333 -29.88 2.30 8.63
C LEU A 333 -30.10 3.37 9.70
N GLN A 334 -30.45 2.93 10.92
CA GLN A 334 -30.72 3.85 12.03
C GLN A 334 -29.45 4.35 12.72
N ALA A 335 -28.35 3.58 12.62
CA ALA A 335 -27.10 3.90 13.31
C ALA A 335 -26.44 5.17 12.76
N VAL A 336 -26.55 5.39 11.45
CA VAL A 336 -26.08 6.57 10.72
C VAL A 336 -27.05 6.87 9.57
N GLN A 337 -27.33 8.14 9.29
CA GLN A 337 -28.37 8.54 8.33
C GLN A 337 -27.76 8.91 6.98
N LEU A 338 -28.13 8.23 5.89
CA LEU A 338 -27.66 8.59 4.55
C LEU A 338 -28.13 10.00 4.18
N VAL A 339 -27.21 10.85 3.73
CA VAL A 339 -27.52 12.23 3.29
C VAL A 339 -27.09 12.54 1.87
N TYR A 340 -26.12 11.79 1.34
CA TYR A 340 -25.62 12.01 -0.01
C TYR A 340 -24.96 10.75 -0.57
N GLN A 341 -25.07 10.56 -1.89
CA GLN A 341 -24.40 9.49 -2.61
C GLN A 341 -23.94 10.03 -3.96
N GLN A 342 -22.71 9.69 -4.35
CA GLN A 342 -22.18 9.99 -5.67
C GLN A 342 -21.24 8.87 -6.10
N GLY A 343 -21.60 8.15 -7.16
CA GLY A 343 -20.80 7.04 -7.67
C GLY A 343 -20.51 6.02 -6.57
N GLY A 344 -19.23 5.80 -6.27
CA GLY A 344 -18.79 4.90 -5.22
C GLY A 344 -18.82 5.48 -3.80
N TYR A 345 -19.06 6.78 -3.63
CA TYR A 345 -19.09 7.45 -2.33
C TYR A 345 -20.49 7.49 -1.72
N TRP A 346 -20.55 7.17 -0.42
CA TRP A 346 -21.74 7.25 0.42
C TRP A 346 -21.44 8.08 1.65
N VAL A 347 -22.23 9.12 1.88
CA VAL A 347 -22.03 10.07 2.98
C VAL A 347 -23.20 9.99 3.94
N TYR A 348 -22.88 9.74 5.20
CA TYR A 348 -23.84 9.62 6.27
C TYR A 348 -23.64 10.71 7.32
N LYS A 349 -24.75 11.22 7.86
CA LYS A 349 -24.74 12.01 9.09
C LYS A 349 -24.70 11.07 10.29
N ILE A 350 -23.83 11.36 11.26
CA ILE A 350 -23.76 10.64 12.52
C ILE A 350 -24.76 11.29 13.49
N PRO A 351 -25.81 10.58 13.94
CA PRO A 351 -26.77 11.14 14.88
C PRO A 351 -26.08 11.51 16.20
N PRO A 352 -26.51 12.57 16.91
CA PRO A 352 -26.02 12.85 18.27
C PRO A 352 -26.38 11.71 19.23
N THR A 353 -25.75 11.65 20.40
CA THR A 353 -26.20 10.75 21.47
C THR A 353 -27.65 11.10 21.82
N GLN A 354 -28.58 10.15 21.68
CA GLN A 354 -29.91 10.34 22.23
C GLN A 354 -29.77 10.55 23.74
N PRO A 355 -30.35 11.60 24.33
CA PRO A 355 -30.41 11.70 25.78
C PRO A 355 -31.20 10.48 26.28
N SER A 356 -30.59 9.71 27.18
CA SER A 356 -31.24 8.59 27.84
C SER A 356 -32.53 9.10 28.49
N SER A 357 -33.67 8.72 27.92
CA SER A 357 -34.99 8.92 28.53
C SER A 357 -34.94 8.23 29.89
N SER A 358 -34.87 9.06 30.93
CA SER A 358 -34.84 8.65 32.34
C SER A 358 -36.22 8.23 32.80
#